data_AF-A0A0T5ZA13-F1
#
_entry.id   AF-A0A0T5ZA13-F1
#
_cell.length_a   1.000
_cell.length_b   1.000
_cell.length_c   1.000
_cell.angle_alpha   90.00
_cell.angle_beta   90.00
_cell.angle_gamma   90.00
#
_symmetry.space_group_name_H-M   'P 1'
#
loop_
_entity.id
_entity.type
_entity.pdbx_description
1 polymer ?
#
loop_
_entity_poly.entity_id
_entity_poly.type
_entity_poly.pdbx_seq_one_letter_code
_entity_poly.pdbx_strand_id
1 'polypeptide(L)'
;MNICSLVVHTKPENGAVVSQRLAEMTGVEVHGGEDVGKLIVTVEDEGEELSPVSDTMNALRDVEGVVSTVLIYHYGGEESMEEMKREIN
;
A
#
# COMPACT_ATOMS: atom_id res chain seq x y z
N MET A 1 1.50 11.47 11.47
CA MET A 1 0.41 10.61 10.99
C MET A 1 0.41 10.63 9.46
N ASN A 2 0.67 9.48 8.84
CA ASN A 2 0.59 9.30 7.39
C ASN A 2 -0.55 8.32 7.08
N ILE A 3 -1.40 8.68 6.12
CA ILE A 3 -2.48 7.82 5.63
C ILE A 3 -2.34 7.70 4.12
N CYS A 4 -2.24 6.47 3.63
CA CYS A 4 -2.11 6.16 2.21
C CYS A 4 -3.30 5.33 1.76
N SER A 5 -3.90 5.69 0.63
CA SER A 5 -4.84 4.82 -0.09
C SER A 5 -4.18 4.30 -1.35
N LEU A 6 -4.22 2.98 -1.53
CA LEU A 6 -3.59 2.30 -2.65
C LEU A 6 -4.55 1.32 -3.31
N VAL A 7 -4.32 1.08 -4.59
CA VAL A 7 -4.78 -0.13 -5.27
C VAL A 7 -3.61 -1.08 -5.38
N VAL A 8 -3.78 -2.29 -4.83
CA VAL A 8 -2.82 -3.39 -4.97
C VAL A 8 -3.34 -4.33 -6.04
N HIS A 9 -2.60 -4.41 -7.14
CA HIS A 9 -2.91 -5.35 -8.22
C HIS A 9 -2.33 -6.71 -7.91
N THR A 10 -3.14 -7.74 -8.08
CA THR A 10 -2.77 -9.14 -8.00
C THR A 10 -3.29 -9.85 -9.24
N LYS A 11 -2.95 -11.13 -9.39
CA LYS A 11 -3.78 -11.99 -10.24
C LYS A 11 -5.10 -12.29 -9.52
N PRO A 12 -6.24 -12.43 -10.20
CA PRO A 12 -7.52 -12.75 -9.56
C PRO A 12 -7.46 -14.01 -8.70
N GLU A 13 -6.74 -15.05 -9.13
CA GLU A 13 -6.55 -16.28 -8.35
C GLU A 13 -5.82 -16.08 -7.02
N ASN A 14 -5.08 -14.98 -6.88
CA ASN A 14 -4.31 -14.64 -5.68
C ASN A 14 -5.01 -13.58 -4.81
N GLY A 15 -6.12 -12.98 -5.25
CA GLY A 15 -6.73 -11.83 -4.57
C GLY A 15 -7.06 -12.13 -3.10
N ALA A 16 -7.70 -13.27 -2.83
CA ALA A 16 -8.06 -13.67 -1.46
C ALA A 16 -6.85 -13.91 -0.55
N VAL A 17 -5.82 -14.61 -1.04
CA VAL A 17 -4.62 -14.92 -0.22
C VAL A 17 -3.77 -13.69 0.01
N VAL A 18 -3.65 -12.80 -0.99
CA VAL A 18 -2.95 -11.53 -0.81
C VAL A 18 -3.70 -10.64 0.16
N SER A 19 -5.04 -10.53 0.04
CA SER A 19 -5.86 -9.77 0.98
C SER A 19 -5.64 -10.22 2.43
N GLN A 20 -5.58 -11.53 2.67
CA GLN A 20 -5.30 -12.08 4.01
C GLN A 20 -3.91 -11.66 4.52
N ARG A 21 -2.88 -11.78 3.68
CA ARG A 21 -1.49 -11.38 4.02
C ARG A 21 -1.39 -9.89 4.34
N LEU A 22 -2.08 -9.06 3.55
CA LEU A 22 -2.11 -7.61 3.77
C LEU A 22 -2.81 -7.25 5.07
N ALA A 23 -3.93 -7.90 5.39
CA ALA A 23 -4.67 -7.66 6.63
C ALA A 23 -3.91 -8.10 7.91
N GLU A 24 -2.84 -8.89 7.78
CA GLU A 24 -1.93 -9.24 8.89
C GLU A 24 -0.87 -8.16 9.15
N MET A 25 -0.69 -7.20 8.24
CA MET A 25 0.25 -6.09 8.41
C MET A 25 -0.37 -5.02 9.33
N THR A 26 0.42 -4.55 10.30
CA THR A 26 0.00 -3.46 11.20
C THR A 26 -0.36 -2.21 10.39
N GLY A 27 -1.49 -1.60 10.72
CA GLY A 27 -1.95 -0.36 10.09
C GLY A 27 -2.53 -0.53 8.69
N VAL A 28 -2.68 -1.77 8.18
CA VAL A 28 -3.22 -2.04 6.85
C VAL A 28 -4.67 -2.53 6.92
N GLU A 29 -5.55 -1.87 6.19
CA GLU A 29 -6.95 -2.26 6.02
C GLU A 29 -7.24 -2.56 4.54
N VAL A 30 -7.87 -3.71 4.27
CA VAL A 30 -8.33 -4.08 2.92
C VAL A 30 -9.85 -3.95 2.84
N HIS A 31 -10.34 -3.17 1.87
CA HIS A 31 -11.76 -2.85 1.70
C HIS A 31 -12.47 -3.74 0.67
N GLY A 32 -11.72 -4.54 -0.10
CA GLY A 32 -12.22 -5.53 -1.04
C GLY A 32 -11.53 -5.50 -2.41
N GLY A 33 -12.07 -6.25 -3.38
CA GLY A 33 -11.59 -6.33 -4.77
C GLY A 33 -10.80 -7.61 -5.10
N GLU A 34 -10.92 -8.62 -4.25
CA GLU A 34 -10.25 -9.92 -4.33
C GLU A 34 -10.65 -10.69 -5.59
N ASP A 35 -11.92 -10.62 -5.97
CA ASP A 35 -12.52 -11.32 -7.11
C ASP A 35 -11.98 -10.85 -8.46
N VAL A 36 -11.56 -9.59 -8.55
CA VAL A 36 -11.00 -8.96 -9.76
C VAL A 36 -9.49 -8.73 -9.70
N GLY A 37 -8.84 -9.09 -8.58
CA GLY A 37 -7.39 -8.89 -8.37
C GLY A 37 -6.98 -7.42 -8.24
N LYS A 38 -7.88 -6.56 -7.72
CA LYS A 38 -7.63 -5.12 -7.50
C LYS A 38 -8.01 -4.74 -6.08
N LEU A 39 -7.14 -5.04 -5.13
CA LEU A 39 -7.41 -4.82 -3.71
C LEU A 39 -7.36 -3.33 -3.40
N ILE A 40 -8.40 -2.82 -2.77
CA ILE A 40 -8.48 -1.45 -2.26
C ILE A 40 -7.92 -1.47 -0.84
N VAL A 41 -6.85 -0.70 -0.60
CA VAL A 41 -6.08 -0.76 0.64
C VAL A 41 -5.94 0.64 1.24
N THR A 42 -6.11 0.75 2.56
CA THR A 42 -5.70 1.91 3.35
C THR A 42 -4.55 1.49 4.25
N VAL A 43 -3.52 2.32 4.34
CA VAL A 43 -2.41 2.15 5.28
C VAL A 43 -2.33 3.38 6.18
N GLU A 44 -2.35 3.18 7.48
CA GLU A 44 -2.17 4.21 8.50
C GLU A 44 -0.90 3.91 9.30
N ASP A 45 0.01 4.88 9.33
CA ASP A 45 1.20 4.80 10.18
C ASP A 45 0.90 5.38 11.56
N GLU A 46 0.83 4.49 12.55
CA GLU A 46 0.64 4.81 13.98
C GLU A 46 1.98 5.08 14.72
N GLY A 47 3.12 5.02 14.02
CA GLY A 47 4.46 5.21 14.60
C GLY A 47 4.76 6.63 15.09
N GLU A 48 5.73 6.73 16.02
CA GLU A 48 6.28 8.01 16.50
C GLU A 48 7.05 8.76 15.38
N GLU A 49 7.68 8.02 14.47
CA GLU A 49 8.32 8.54 13.26
C GLU A 49 7.47 8.22 12.04
N LEU A 50 7.34 9.18 11.13
CA LEU A 50 6.59 9.03 9.90
C LEU A 50 7.40 8.23 8.88
N SER A 51 6.95 7.03 8.53
CA SER A 51 7.55 6.28 7.43
C SER A 51 7.26 6.98 6.10
N PRO A 52 8.25 7.11 5.20
CA PRO A 52 8.03 7.58 3.84
C PRO A 52 6.97 6.73 3.12
N VAL A 53 6.17 7.37 2.26
CA VAL A 53 5.18 6.65 1.43
C VAL A 53 5.82 5.59 0.54
N SER A 54 7.08 5.78 0.12
CA SER A 54 7.85 4.83 -0.68
C SER A 54 8.08 3.51 0.07
N ASP A 55 8.40 3.56 1.36
CA ASP A 55 8.60 2.37 2.19
C ASP A 55 7.31 1.57 2.34
N THR A 56 6.17 2.26 2.52
CA THR A 56 4.85 1.62 2.51
C THR A 56 4.57 0.93 1.17
N MET A 57 4.83 1.62 0.06
CA MET A 57 4.62 1.04 -1.27
C MET A 57 5.52 -0.17 -1.54
N ASN A 58 6.77 -0.13 -1.07
CA ASN A 58 7.74 -1.23 -1.19
C ASN A 58 7.31 -2.43 -0.33
N ALA A 59 6.93 -2.21 0.93
CA ALA A 59 6.44 -3.27 1.81
C ALA A 59 5.23 -4.01 1.22
N LEU A 60 4.26 -3.28 0.65
CA LEU A 60 3.11 -3.88 -0.03
C LEU A 60 3.52 -4.61 -1.31
N ARG A 61 4.49 -4.08 -2.06
CA ARG A 61 4.97 -4.69 -3.31
C ARG A 61 5.71 -6.01 -3.08
N ASP A 62 6.40 -6.14 -1.94
CA ASP A 62 7.17 -7.34 -1.59
C ASP A 62 6.30 -8.51 -1.10
N VAL A 63 5.00 -8.28 -0.90
CA VAL A 63 4.05 -9.34 -0.55
C VAL A 63 3.88 -10.29 -1.73
N GLU A 64 4.14 -11.58 -1.47
CA GLU A 64 4.01 -12.61 -2.50
C GLU A 64 2.61 -12.60 -3.13
N GLY A 65 2.55 -12.57 -4.46
CA GLY A 65 1.32 -12.53 -5.24
C GLY A 65 0.90 -11.13 -5.68
N VAL A 66 1.53 -10.08 -5.15
CA VAL A 66 1.38 -8.70 -5.63
C VAL A 66 2.12 -8.51 -6.95
N VAL A 67 1.44 -7.88 -7.90
CA VAL A 67 1.96 -7.55 -9.24
C VAL A 67 2.44 -6.11 -9.28
N SER A 68 1.67 -5.19 -8.71
CA SER A 68 2.02 -3.77 -8.60
C SER A 68 1.17 -3.07 -7.55
N THR A 69 1.64 -1.93 -7.08
CA THR A 69 0.93 -1.03 -6.17
C THR A 69 0.76 0.33 -6.84
N VAL A 70 -0.40 0.95 -6.66
CA VAL A 70 -0.71 2.28 -7.21
C VAL A 70 -1.23 3.16 -6.09
N LEU A 71 -0.50 4.23 -5.78
CA LEU A 71 -0.94 5.23 -4.82
C LEU A 71 -2.08 6.06 -5.41
N ILE A 72 -3.21 6.10 -4.72
CA ILE A 72 -4.39 6.89 -5.11
C ILE A 72 -4.45 8.19 -4.32
N TYR A 73 -4.13 8.11 -3.02
CA TYR A 73 -4.17 9.24 -2.13
C TYR A 73 -3.11 9.09 -1.05
N HIS A 74 -2.57 10.22 -0.62
CA HIS A 74 -1.67 10.31 0.51
C HIS A 74 -2.00 11.56 1.32
N TYR A 75 -2.13 11.38 2.63
CA TYR A 75 -2.20 12.42 3.63
C TYR A 75 -0.98 12.29 4.54
N GLY A 76 -0.15 13.32 4.57
CA GLY A 76 1.11 13.33 5.33
C GLY A 76 1.84 14.66 5.15
N GLY A 77 2.94 14.85 5.87
CA GLY A 77 3.75 16.06 5.78
C GLY A 77 4.36 16.29 4.38
N GLU A 78 4.70 17.55 4.05
CA GLU A 78 5.19 17.96 2.73
C GLU A 78 6.44 17.20 2.24
N GLU A 79 7.24 16.63 3.15
CA GLU A 79 8.48 15.91 2.84
C GLU A 79 8.25 14.61 2.04
N SER A 80 7.14 13.92 2.25
CA SER A 80 6.89 12.60 1.65
C SER A 80 6.57 12.62 0.15
N MET A 81 6.14 13.76 -0.42
CA MET A 81 5.84 13.86 -1.86
C MET A 81 7.09 14.15 -2.71
N GLU A 82 8.10 14.78 -2.11
CA GLU A 82 9.36 15.12 -2.80
C GLU A 82 10.28 13.90 -2.97
N GLU A 83 10.21 12.92 -2.07
CA GLU A 83 10.97 11.66 -2.16
C GLU A 83 10.49 10.77 -3.32
N MET A 84 9.18 10.65 -3.55
CA MET A 84 8.62 9.89 -4.67
C MET A 84 9.06 10.44 -6.04
N LYS A 85 9.21 11.77 -6.17
CA LYS A 85 9.72 12.40 -7.40
C LYS A 85 11.21 12.13 -7.62
N ARG A 86 11.96 11.85 -6.55
CA ARG A 86 13.40 11.61 -6.59
C ARG A 86 13.75 10.20 -7.09
N GLU A 87 12.92 9.20 -6.79
CA GLU A 87 13.16 7.81 -7.24
C GLU A 87 12.79 7.56 -8.72
N ILE A 88 12.04 8.47 -9.34
CA ILE A 88 11.64 8.38 -10.76
C ILE A 88 12.68 9.05 -11.69
N ASN A 89 13.63 9.84 -11.15
CA ASN A 89 14.70 10.53 -11.89
C ASN A 89 16.06 9.86 -11.71
#